data_AF-A0A6L4A178-F1
#
_entry.id   AF-A0A6L4A178-F1
#
_cell.length_a   1.000
_cell.length_b   1.000
_cell.length_c   1.000
_cell.angle_alpha   90.00
_cell.angle_beta   90.00
_cell.angle_gamma   90.00
#
_symmetry.space_group_name_H-M   'P 1'
#
loop_
_entity.id
_entity.type
_entity.pdbx_description
1 polymer ?
#
loop_
_entity_poly.entity_id
_entity_poly.type
_entity_poly.pdbx_seq_one_letter_code
_entity_poly.pdbx_strand_id
1 'polypeptide(L)'
;MSIMGRLKPFIALVLIILILHPLSPVAAQGTTTHFENVEMGISFDMPADWAVQVDADRLTAGTQADLDLFANNQLPQGLIFSIVVGSYNGLGLQNAAGLPDQLVRLAPSGATPSAPESVVYGNATGYQTEFTIPDSAIATRVALLNIVGARLAVVRGLAQESVWPTVVTQFEALVQTLTFGLPAGLTNPFDALPDDDGGVLWQYQSGQLPGEAPLTLGGITYDDFGVMYVAAGPRGFLALNQETGEFMNFLPPIYDNDNYVDVAIGPDARLYFANATERGNQRIMVTDRVGGFANSWGVEGDAPGQFAPGMPRSISVSKEGD
;
A
#
# COMPACT_ATOMS: atom_id res chain seq x y z
N MET A 1 99.57 -10.75 -6.57
CA MET A 1 99.05 -10.06 -7.75
C MET A 1 97.53 -10.10 -7.69
N SER A 2 96.92 -8.92 -7.53
CA SER A 2 95.48 -8.55 -7.62
C SER A 2 94.48 -9.26 -6.68
N ILE A 3 93.78 -8.61 -5.72
CA ILE A 3 92.92 -7.41 -5.70
C ILE A 3 91.49 -7.66 -6.24
N MET A 4 90.52 -7.37 -5.34
CA MET A 4 89.11 -6.93 -5.51
C MET A 4 88.15 -7.80 -6.37
N GLY A 5 86.84 -7.84 -6.08
CA GLY A 5 86.07 -6.96 -5.21
C GLY A 5 84.60 -7.37 -5.06
N ARG A 6 83.98 -6.62 -4.14
CA ARG A 6 82.61 -6.64 -3.61
C ARG A 6 81.49 -6.61 -4.66
N LEU A 7 80.34 -7.19 -4.30
CA LEU A 7 79.06 -6.47 -4.30
C LEU A 7 78.07 -7.10 -3.28
N LYS A 8 77.57 -6.30 -2.32
CA LYS A 8 76.32 -6.55 -1.56
C LYS A 8 75.17 -5.86 -2.33
N PRO A 9 73.88 -6.26 -2.15
CA PRO A 9 73.04 -5.55 -1.17
C PRO A 9 71.91 -6.37 -0.47
N PHE A 10 71.55 -5.87 0.72
CA PHE A 10 70.22 -5.76 1.38
C PHE A 10 69.31 -6.99 1.56
N ILE A 11 69.04 -7.46 2.80
CA ILE A 11 68.06 -6.96 3.84
C ILE A 11 66.61 -7.35 3.43
N ALA A 12 65.83 -8.14 4.19
CA ALA A 12 65.30 -7.78 5.50
C ALA A 12 64.90 -8.98 6.38
N LEU A 13 65.20 -8.83 7.67
CA LEU A 13 64.80 -9.64 8.82
C LEU A 13 63.45 -9.10 9.34
N VAL A 14 62.38 -9.91 9.36
CA VAL A 14 61.08 -9.51 9.93
C VAL A 14 60.93 -10.10 11.33
N LEU A 15 60.86 -9.18 12.31
CA LEU A 15 60.53 -9.42 13.70
C LEU A 15 59.06 -9.89 13.84
N ILE A 16 58.84 -10.94 14.63
CA ILE A 16 57.51 -11.34 15.10
C ILE A 16 57.17 -10.46 16.30
N ILE A 17 56.14 -9.62 16.18
CA ILE A 17 55.54 -8.86 17.28
C ILE A 17 54.26 -9.61 17.72
N LEU A 18 54.27 -10.11 18.95
CA LEU A 18 53.11 -10.64 19.66
C LEU A 18 52.27 -9.46 20.17
N ILE A 19 51.16 -9.16 19.52
CA ILE A 19 50.17 -8.18 20.00
C ILE A 19 49.14 -8.94 20.85
N LEU A 20 49.27 -8.85 22.18
CA LEU A 20 48.17 -9.12 23.10
C LEU A 20 47.05 -8.10 22.79
N HIS A 21 45.99 -8.57 22.15
CA HIS A 21 44.74 -7.83 22.10
C HIS A 21 44.01 -8.02 23.43
N PRO A 22 43.42 -6.97 24.03
CA PRO A 22 42.52 -7.16 25.15
C PRO A 22 41.37 -8.07 24.68
N LEU A 23 41.12 -9.14 25.43
CA LEU A 23 39.92 -9.96 25.31
C LEU A 23 38.73 -9.03 25.47
N SER A 24 38.06 -8.70 24.36
CA SER A 24 36.70 -8.18 24.41
C SER A 24 35.88 -9.15 25.27
N PRO A 25 35.07 -8.67 26.24
CA PRO A 25 34.16 -9.56 26.92
C PRO A 25 33.27 -10.19 25.86
N VAL A 26 33.34 -11.52 25.76
CA VAL A 26 32.36 -12.32 25.04
C VAL A 26 31.01 -11.95 25.65
N ALA A 27 30.22 -11.17 24.91
CA ALA A 27 28.82 -10.97 25.25
C ALA A 27 28.24 -12.37 25.41
N ALA A 28 27.67 -12.66 26.58
CA ALA A 28 26.95 -13.90 26.80
C ALA A 28 25.93 -14.01 25.64
N GLN A 29 26.12 -14.99 24.77
CA GLN A 29 25.13 -15.34 23.77
C GLN A 29 23.94 -15.88 24.55
N GLY A 30 23.05 -14.96 24.94
CA GLY A 30 21.74 -15.30 25.47
C GLY A 30 21.10 -16.22 24.47
N THR A 31 20.60 -17.35 24.96
CA THR A 31 19.93 -18.33 24.12
C THR A 31 18.72 -17.62 23.49
N THR A 32 18.65 -17.53 22.18
CA THR A 32 17.51 -16.97 21.46
C THR A 32 16.52 -18.09 21.11
N THR A 33 15.25 -17.74 21.06
CA THR A 33 14.15 -18.61 20.65
C THR A 33 13.41 -17.96 19.50
N HIS A 34 13.07 -18.74 18.48
CA HIS A 34 12.29 -18.27 17.35
C HIS A 34 10.81 -18.30 17.70
N PHE A 35 10.11 -17.18 17.50
CA PHE A 35 8.67 -17.08 17.63
C PHE A 35 8.03 -16.94 16.25
N GLU A 36 6.95 -17.69 16.01
CA GLU A 36 6.16 -17.61 14.78
C GLU A 36 4.66 -17.63 15.11
N ASN A 37 3.93 -16.66 14.58
CA ASN A 37 2.48 -16.64 14.56
C ASN A 37 2.01 -16.55 13.12
N VAL A 38 1.61 -17.70 12.58
CA VAL A 38 1.12 -17.80 11.20
C VAL A 38 -0.20 -17.06 11.01
N GLU A 39 -1.10 -17.01 12.00
CA GLU A 39 -2.41 -16.34 11.91
C GLU A 39 -2.31 -14.81 11.81
N MET A 40 -1.20 -14.22 12.23
CA MET A 40 -0.91 -12.80 12.07
C MET A 40 0.10 -12.53 10.95
N GLY A 41 0.79 -13.59 10.49
CA GLY A 41 1.91 -13.51 9.55
C GLY A 41 3.11 -12.80 10.17
N ILE A 42 3.47 -13.12 11.41
CA ILE A 42 4.58 -12.46 12.13
C ILE A 42 5.54 -13.52 12.66
N SER A 43 6.84 -13.32 12.45
CA SER A 43 7.87 -14.05 13.19
C SER A 43 9.05 -13.16 13.56
N PHE A 44 9.78 -13.54 14.61
CA PHE A 44 11.01 -12.88 15.07
C PHE A 44 11.77 -13.76 16.07
N ASP A 45 13.04 -13.46 16.29
CA ASP A 45 13.83 -14.09 17.34
C ASP A 45 13.78 -13.26 18.62
N MET A 46 13.60 -13.92 19.76
CA MET A 46 13.50 -13.28 21.08
C MET A 46 14.35 -14.01 22.13
N PRO A 47 14.66 -13.36 23.27
CA PRO A 47 15.31 -14.03 24.39
C PRO A 47 14.54 -15.27 24.86
N ALA A 48 15.24 -16.34 25.26
CA ALA A 48 14.61 -17.60 25.66
C ALA A 48 13.73 -17.52 26.92
N ASP A 49 13.90 -16.50 27.75
CA ASP A 49 13.10 -16.24 28.96
C ASP A 49 11.85 -15.41 28.69
N TRP A 50 11.63 -14.99 27.44
CA TRP A 50 10.45 -14.21 27.06
C TRP A 50 9.25 -15.11 26.78
N ALA A 51 8.08 -14.56 27.10
CA ALA A 51 6.79 -15.11 26.71
C ALA A 51 6.09 -14.14 25.75
N VAL A 52 5.10 -14.64 25.02
CA VAL A 52 4.29 -13.86 24.09
C VAL A 52 2.81 -14.06 24.39
N GLN A 53 2.08 -12.96 24.57
CA GLN A 53 0.63 -12.91 24.67
C GLN A 53 0.06 -12.39 23.36
N VAL A 54 -0.94 -13.10 22.82
CA VAL A 54 -1.63 -12.74 21.58
C VAL A 54 -3.10 -12.50 21.89
N ASP A 55 -3.62 -11.36 21.43
CA ASP A 55 -5.00 -10.94 21.59
C ASP A 55 -5.48 -10.29 20.29
N ALA A 56 -6.28 -11.03 19.51
CA ALA A 56 -6.80 -10.64 18.20
C ALA A 56 -5.72 -10.12 17.23
N ASP A 57 -5.56 -8.80 17.15
CA ASP A 57 -4.65 -8.08 16.24
C ASP A 57 -3.36 -7.60 16.94
N ARG A 58 -3.20 -7.91 18.23
CA ARG A 58 -2.10 -7.47 19.07
C ARG A 58 -1.26 -8.64 19.58
N LEU A 59 0.05 -8.46 19.48
CA LEU A 59 1.07 -9.26 20.11
C LEU A 59 1.77 -8.42 21.19
N THR A 60 2.01 -8.99 22.36
CA THR A 60 2.83 -8.39 23.43
C THR A 60 3.83 -9.42 23.95
N ALA A 61 5.11 -9.07 23.96
CA ALA A 61 6.22 -9.93 24.36
C ALA A 61 7.09 -9.24 25.42
N GLY A 62 7.65 -10.05 26.32
CA GLY A 62 8.50 -9.61 27.41
C GLY A 62 8.75 -10.74 28.38
N THR A 63 9.44 -10.45 29.49
CA THR A 63 9.53 -11.43 30.59
C THR A 63 8.13 -11.66 31.19
N GLN A 64 7.85 -12.85 31.72
CA GLN A 64 6.54 -13.13 32.32
C GLN A 64 6.19 -12.11 33.43
N ALA A 65 7.18 -11.71 34.23
CA ALA A 65 6.99 -10.71 35.28
C ALA A 65 6.61 -9.33 34.72
N ASP A 66 7.24 -8.89 33.63
CA ASP A 66 6.90 -7.62 32.97
C ASP A 66 5.52 -7.68 32.31
N LEU A 67 5.15 -8.82 31.70
CA LEU A 67 3.82 -9.02 31.13
C LEU A 67 2.73 -8.97 32.19
N ASP A 68 2.96 -9.56 33.36
CA ASP A 68 2.02 -9.50 34.49
C ASP A 68 1.88 -8.07 35.03
N LEU A 69 2.98 -7.33 35.15
CA LEU A 69 2.95 -5.91 35.53
C LEU A 69 2.16 -5.09 34.51
N PHE A 70 2.44 -5.30 33.22
CA PHE A 70 1.79 -4.59 32.12
C PHE A 70 0.28 -4.86 32.08
N ALA A 71 -0.14 -6.12 32.27
CA ALA A 71 -1.55 -6.50 32.32
C ALA A 71 -2.31 -5.86 33.51
N ASN A 72 -1.61 -5.55 34.60
CA ASN A 72 -2.17 -4.89 35.78
C ASN A 72 -2.00 -3.35 35.77
N ASN A 73 -1.65 -2.76 34.62
CA ASN A 73 -1.37 -1.33 34.47
C ASN A 73 -0.25 -0.81 35.41
N GLN A 74 0.75 -1.65 35.70
CA GLN A 74 1.92 -1.31 36.49
C GLN A 74 3.14 -1.08 35.59
N LEU A 75 4.11 -0.32 36.08
CA LEU A 75 5.33 -0.01 35.32
C LEU A 75 6.17 -1.27 35.10
N PRO A 76 6.53 -1.62 33.85
CA PRO A 76 7.45 -2.71 33.57
C PRO A 76 8.84 -2.37 34.12
N GLN A 77 9.60 -3.40 34.49
CA GLN A 77 10.99 -3.28 34.94
C GLN A 77 11.97 -3.53 33.79
N GLY A 78 11.52 -4.25 32.75
CA GLY A 78 12.26 -4.50 31.52
C GLY A 78 11.61 -3.86 30.29
N LEU A 79 11.91 -4.45 29.12
CA LEU A 79 11.35 -4.07 27.83
C LEU A 79 10.04 -4.83 27.59
N ILE A 80 8.99 -4.08 27.29
CA ILE A 80 7.77 -4.60 26.65
C ILE A 80 7.89 -4.33 25.16
N PHE A 81 7.77 -5.39 24.37
CA PHE A 81 7.70 -5.32 22.92
C PHE A 81 6.28 -5.63 22.46
N SER A 82 5.67 -4.73 21.69
CA SER A 82 4.29 -4.93 21.22
C SER A 82 4.17 -4.66 19.74
N ILE A 83 3.37 -5.47 19.06
CA ILE A 83 3.03 -5.30 17.66
C ILE A 83 1.51 -5.30 17.56
N VAL A 84 0.94 -4.27 16.95
CA VAL A 84 -0.48 -4.24 16.56
C VAL A 84 -0.55 -4.18 15.05
N VAL A 85 -1.36 -5.02 14.43
CA VAL A 85 -1.54 -5.00 12.98
C VAL A 85 -2.90 -4.47 12.61
N GLY A 86 -2.94 -3.49 11.71
CA GLY A 86 -4.16 -2.87 11.23
C GLY A 86 -4.16 -2.67 9.71
N SER A 87 -5.08 -1.83 9.27
CA SER A 87 -5.22 -1.37 7.89
C SER A 87 -5.06 0.14 7.79
N TYR A 88 -4.80 0.65 6.59
CA TYR A 88 -4.78 2.08 6.30
C TYR A 88 -6.09 2.76 6.69
N ASN A 89 -7.23 2.16 6.30
CA ASN A 89 -8.56 2.67 6.63
C ASN A 89 -8.80 2.70 8.16
N GLY A 90 -8.34 1.67 8.88
CA GLY A 90 -8.43 1.62 10.34
C GLY A 90 -7.66 2.74 11.04
N LEU A 91 -6.64 3.30 10.38
CA LEU A 91 -5.86 4.45 10.86
C LEU A 91 -6.24 5.77 10.19
N GLY A 92 -7.36 5.81 9.44
CA GLY A 92 -7.82 7.01 8.74
C GLY A 92 -6.85 7.50 7.65
N LEU A 93 -6.07 6.59 7.07
CA LEU A 93 -5.10 6.87 6.02
C LEU A 93 -5.64 6.43 4.66
N GLN A 94 -5.39 7.26 3.64
CA GLN A 94 -5.68 6.90 2.25
C GLN A 94 -4.50 6.17 1.59
N ASN A 95 -3.26 6.48 1.99
CA ASN A 95 -2.04 5.87 1.47
C ASN A 95 -0.83 6.09 2.40
N ALA A 96 0.33 5.57 2.00
CA ALA A 96 1.58 5.63 2.75
C ALA A 96 2.15 7.06 2.96
N ALA A 97 1.73 8.06 2.19
CA ALA A 97 2.25 9.42 2.33
C ALA A 97 1.83 10.07 3.66
N GLY A 98 0.72 9.63 4.26
CA GLY A 98 0.23 10.13 5.55
C GLY A 98 0.86 9.49 6.79
N LEU A 99 1.74 8.48 6.62
CA LEU A 99 2.31 7.74 7.75
C LEU A 99 3.09 8.62 8.76
N PRO A 100 3.94 9.59 8.33
CA PRO A 100 4.67 10.43 9.28
C PRO A 100 3.73 11.25 10.19
N ASP A 101 2.67 11.82 9.62
CA ASP A 101 1.71 12.62 10.38
C ASP A 101 0.88 11.76 11.34
N GLN A 102 0.50 10.54 10.92
CA GLN A 102 -0.21 9.62 11.81
C GLN A 102 0.66 9.07 12.92
N LEU A 103 1.94 8.81 12.64
CA LEU A 103 2.90 8.34 13.63
C LEU A 103 3.02 9.33 14.79
N VAL A 104 3.06 10.63 14.51
CA VAL A 104 3.06 11.69 15.53
C VAL A 104 1.76 11.67 16.36
N ARG A 105 0.62 11.37 15.73
CA ARG A 105 -0.69 11.27 16.41
C ARG A 105 -0.84 10.03 17.30
N LEU A 106 0.01 9.02 17.12
CA LEU A 106 0.04 7.84 18.01
C LEU A 106 0.62 8.16 19.39
N ALA A 107 1.33 9.28 19.53
CA ALA A 107 1.81 9.74 20.83
C ALA A 107 0.62 10.23 21.68
N PRO A 108 0.55 9.84 22.97
CA PRO A 108 -0.53 10.28 23.85
C PRO A 108 -0.48 11.78 24.10
N SER A 109 -1.62 12.34 24.51
CA SER A 109 -1.74 13.76 24.83
C SER A 109 -0.69 14.20 25.86
N GLY A 110 0.08 15.24 25.53
CA GLY A 110 1.14 15.76 26.41
C GLY A 110 2.54 15.19 26.15
N ALA A 111 2.67 14.09 25.41
CA ALA A 111 3.97 13.61 24.95
C ALA A 111 4.49 14.48 23.79
N THR A 112 5.81 14.65 23.71
CA THR A 112 6.48 15.38 22.63
C THR A 112 7.32 14.42 21.78
N PRO A 113 6.74 13.82 20.71
CA PRO A 113 7.47 12.93 19.82
C PRO A 113 8.60 13.64 19.08
N SER A 114 9.72 12.94 18.92
CA SER A 114 10.80 13.35 18.03
C SER A 114 10.32 13.36 16.57
N ALA A 115 11.06 14.06 15.71
CA ALA A 115 10.74 14.09 14.28
C ALA A 115 10.72 12.67 13.69
N PRO A 116 9.71 12.29 12.89
CA PRO A 116 9.66 11.00 12.23
C PRO A 116 10.91 10.71 11.41
N GLU A 117 11.48 9.52 11.59
CA GLU A 117 12.66 9.02 10.86
C GLU A 117 12.30 7.78 10.03
N SER A 118 12.76 7.71 8.78
CA SER A 118 12.55 6.52 7.95
C SER A 118 13.33 5.32 8.48
N VAL A 119 12.68 4.15 8.54
CA VAL A 119 13.27 2.92 9.07
C VAL A 119 12.95 1.68 8.25
N VAL A 120 13.77 0.66 8.45
CA VAL A 120 13.56 -0.70 7.96
C VAL A 120 13.64 -1.65 9.15
N TYR A 121 12.53 -2.32 9.46
CA TYR A 121 12.46 -3.34 10.51
C TYR A 121 12.28 -4.68 9.83
N GLY A 122 13.36 -5.46 9.78
CA GLY A 122 13.41 -6.74 9.08
C GLY A 122 13.07 -6.58 7.59
N ASN A 123 11.93 -7.12 7.16
CA ASN A 123 11.44 -6.99 5.77
C ASN A 123 10.42 -5.85 5.54
N ALA A 124 10.12 -5.03 6.54
CA ALA A 124 9.13 -3.95 6.46
C ALA A 124 9.78 -2.56 6.48
N THR A 125 9.14 -1.59 5.84
CA THR A 125 9.62 -0.20 5.75
C THR A 125 8.59 0.77 6.30
N GLY A 126 9.03 1.89 6.88
CA GLY A 126 8.11 2.89 7.41
C GLY A 126 8.83 4.01 8.13
N TYR A 127 8.18 4.52 9.18
CA TYR A 127 8.69 5.64 9.98
C TYR A 127 8.67 5.29 11.46
N GLN A 128 9.66 5.78 12.22
CA GLN A 128 9.71 5.69 13.67
C GLN A 128 9.77 7.06 14.35
N THR A 129 9.32 7.12 15.60
CA THR A 129 9.51 8.25 16.51
C THR A 129 9.69 7.72 17.92
N GLU A 130 10.25 8.56 18.79
CA GLU A 130 10.44 8.27 20.20
C GLU A 130 9.87 9.41 21.05
N PHE A 131 9.23 9.05 22.16
CA PHE A 131 8.74 10.00 23.15
C PHE A 131 8.70 9.38 24.54
N THR A 132 8.71 10.24 25.55
CA THR A 132 8.40 9.86 26.93
C THR A 132 6.96 10.28 27.24
N ILE A 133 6.18 9.37 27.83
CA ILE A 133 4.82 9.67 28.29
C ILE A 133 4.91 10.47 29.60
N PRO A 134 4.29 11.67 29.68
CA PRO A 134 4.25 12.43 30.92
C PRO A 134 3.64 11.63 32.08
N ASP A 135 4.05 11.92 33.31
CA ASP A 135 3.59 11.31 34.58
C ASP A 135 3.95 9.84 34.83
N SER A 136 4.16 9.04 33.79
CA SER A 136 4.53 7.62 33.92
C SER A 136 6.02 7.33 33.71
N ALA A 137 6.78 8.30 33.18
CA ALA A 137 8.19 8.14 32.82
C ALA A 137 8.45 6.88 31.98
N ILE A 138 7.52 6.56 31.07
CA ILE A 138 7.67 5.46 30.12
C ILE A 138 8.25 6.03 28.83
N ALA A 139 9.47 5.62 28.50
CA ALA A 139 10.05 5.85 27.18
C ALA A 139 9.43 4.86 26.20
N THR A 140 8.92 5.40 25.09
CA THR A 140 8.27 4.62 24.04
C THR A 140 8.92 4.95 22.71
N ARG A 141 9.47 3.93 22.05
CA ARG A 141 9.76 3.99 20.62
C ARG A 141 8.63 3.31 19.87
N VAL A 142 8.08 4.00 18.89
CA VAL A 142 7.00 3.48 18.05
C VAL A 142 7.39 3.63 16.59
N ALA A 143 7.17 2.58 15.82
CA ALA A 143 7.26 2.59 14.37
C ALA A 143 5.90 2.25 13.75
N LEU A 144 5.58 2.93 12.66
CA LEU A 144 4.44 2.63 11.80
C LEU A 144 4.99 2.17 10.45
N LEU A 145 4.74 0.90 10.14
CA LEU A 145 5.38 0.18 9.04
C LEU A 145 4.37 -0.30 8.01
N ASN A 146 4.75 -0.20 6.75
CA ASN A 146 4.10 -0.89 5.65
C ASN A 146 4.55 -2.33 5.64
N ILE A 147 3.58 -3.24 5.70
CA ILE A 147 3.81 -4.67 5.67
C ILE A 147 3.03 -5.30 4.51
N VAL A 148 3.37 -6.54 4.18
CA VAL A 148 2.75 -7.28 3.07
C VAL A 148 1.22 -7.39 3.22
N GLY A 149 0.52 -7.42 2.09
CA GLY A 149 -0.94 -7.57 2.04
C GLY A 149 -1.72 -6.28 2.31
N ALA A 150 -1.15 -5.10 2.01
CA ALA A 150 -1.76 -3.78 2.23
C ALA A 150 -2.15 -3.52 3.71
N ARG A 151 -1.38 -4.10 4.63
CA ARG A 151 -1.55 -3.95 6.07
C ARG A 151 -0.53 -2.95 6.64
N LEU A 152 -0.79 -2.49 7.85
CA LEU A 152 0.12 -1.64 8.61
C LEU A 152 0.47 -2.32 9.94
N ALA A 153 1.74 -2.26 10.34
CA ALA A 153 2.16 -2.67 11.68
C ALA A 153 2.53 -1.46 12.52
N VAL A 154 1.99 -1.38 13.74
CA VAL A 154 2.46 -0.50 14.81
C VAL A 154 3.37 -1.34 15.70
N VAL A 155 4.68 -1.13 15.61
CA VAL A 155 5.68 -1.81 16.45
C VAL A 155 6.11 -0.86 17.55
N ARG A 156 6.07 -1.33 18.81
CA ARG A 156 6.38 -0.52 20.00
C ARG A 156 7.40 -1.23 20.89
N GLY A 157 8.39 -0.48 21.34
CA GLY A 157 9.22 -0.81 22.49
C GLY A 157 8.89 0.14 23.62
N LEU A 158 8.53 -0.39 24.79
CA LEU A 158 8.22 0.39 25.97
C LEU A 158 9.09 -0.06 27.14
N ALA A 159 9.67 0.89 27.86
CA ALA A 159 10.35 0.65 29.13
C ALA A 159 10.27 1.91 30.00
N GLN A 160 10.63 1.80 31.28
CA GLN A 160 10.90 2.98 32.07
C GLN A 160 12.03 3.81 31.43
N GLU A 161 11.92 5.14 31.50
CA GLU A 161 12.88 6.09 30.91
C GLU A 161 14.31 5.87 31.42
N SER A 162 14.46 5.52 32.70
CA SER A 162 15.75 5.19 33.31
C SER A 162 16.33 3.85 32.80
N VAL A 163 15.47 2.93 32.37
CA VAL A 163 15.84 1.58 31.91
C VAL A 163 16.10 1.57 30.40
N TRP A 164 15.41 2.42 29.63
CA TRP A 164 15.44 2.48 28.17
C TRP A 164 16.86 2.43 27.56
N PRO A 165 17.86 3.19 28.04
CA PRO A 165 19.22 3.13 27.48
C PRO A 165 19.89 1.75 27.59
N THR A 166 19.44 0.91 28.52
CA THR A 166 19.99 -0.44 28.72
C THR A 166 19.31 -1.50 27.85
N VAL A 167 18.04 -1.27 27.46
CA VAL A 167 17.24 -2.22 26.67
C VAL A 167 17.08 -1.83 25.20
N VAL A 168 17.49 -0.63 24.79
CA VAL A 168 17.37 -0.17 23.40
C VAL A 168 18.09 -1.10 22.41
N THR A 169 19.28 -1.61 22.76
CA THR A 169 20.01 -2.56 21.90
C THR A 169 19.28 -3.90 21.77
N GLN A 170 18.55 -4.31 22.81
CA GLN A 170 17.71 -5.50 22.76
C GLN A 170 16.49 -5.27 21.86
N PHE A 171 15.86 -4.09 21.93
CA PHE A 171 14.80 -3.70 20.99
C PHE A 171 15.30 -3.72 19.53
N GLU A 172 16.47 -3.16 19.26
CA GLU A 172 17.09 -3.19 17.93
C GLU A 172 17.32 -4.61 17.43
N ALA A 173 17.81 -5.51 18.29
CA ALA A 173 17.99 -6.92 17.93
C ALA A 173 16.68 -7.61 17.55
N LEU A 174 15.58 -7.34 18.28
CA LEU A 174 14.26 -7.89 17.96
C LEU A 174 13.79 -7.42 16.57
N VAL A 175 13.82 -6.10 16.32
CA VAL A 175 13.26 -5.53 15.09
C VAL A 175 14.05 -5.90 13.83
N GLN A 176 15.35 -6.22 13.95
CA GLN A 176 16.16 -6.70 12.83
C GLN A 176 15.76 -8.10 12.36
N THR A 177 15.19 -8.93 13.25
CA THR A 177 14.77 -10.30 12.93
C THR A 177 13.29 -10.42 12.58
N LEU A 178 12.55 -9.32 12.63
CA LEU A 178 11.13 -9.31 12.29
C LEU A 178 10.91 -9.75 10.85
N THR A 179 9.94 -10.63 10.66
CA THR A 179 9.38 -10.88 9.34
C THR A 179 7.87 -10.73 9.39
N PHE A 180 7.36 -10.01 8.40
CA PHE A 180 5.93 -9.87 8.14
C PHE A 180 5.60 -10.65 6.86
N GLY A 181 4.79 -11.69 7.02
CA GLY A 181 4.22 -12.51 5.96
C GLY A 181 2.72 -12.26 5.81
N LEU A 182 2.13 -12.92 4.80
CA LEU A 182 0.68 -13.01 4.70
C LEU A 182 0.17 -13.91 5.84
N PRO A 183 -0.86 -13.47 6.58
CA PRO A 183 -1.50 -14.31 7.58
C PRO A 183 -2.06 -15.61 7.01
N ALA A 184 -2.03 -16.67 7.80
CA ALA A 184 -2.73 -17.91 7.49
C ALA A 184 -4.23 -17.62 7.30
N GLY A 185 -4.76 -17.96 6.13
CA GLY A 185 -6.15 -17.68 5.75
C GLY A 185 -6.36 -16.36 5.00
N LEU A 186 -5.39 -15.43 5.03
CA LEU A 186 -5.30 -14.35 4.06
C LEU A 186 -4.52 -14.89 2.85
N THR A 187 -5.24 -15.52 1.91
CA THR A 187 -4.78 -15.54 0.51
C THR A 187 -4.45 -14.10 0.13
N ASN A 188 -3.45 -13.88 -0.73
CA ASN A 188 -3.17 -12.56 -1.30
C ASN A 188 -4.51 -11.86 -1.53
N PRO A 189 -4.76 -10.62 -1.08
CA PRO A 189 -6.07 -10.00 -1.24
C PRO A 189 -6.56 -10.00 -2.70
N PHE A 190 -5.65 -10.12 -3.69
CA PHE A 190 -6.00 -10.38 -5.08
C PHE A 190 -6.42 -11.84 -5.41
N ASP A 191 -6.00 -12.83 -4.62
CA ASP A 191 -6.42 -14.24 -4.67
C ASP A 191 -7.63 -14.55 -3.75
N ALA A 192 -7.92 -13.65 -2.79
CA ALA A 192 -9.01 -13.76 -1.81
C ALA A 192 -10.22 -12.87 -2.12
N LEU A 193 -10.10 -11.94 -3.07
CA LEU A 193 -11.28 -11.42 -3.75
C LEU A 193 -11.97 -12.64 -4.35
N PRO A 194 -13.18 -13.01 -3.89
CA PRO A 194 -14.06 -13.70 -4.82
C PRO A 194 -14.16 -12.71 -5.98
N ASP A 195 -13.83 -13.10 -7.20
CA ASP A 195 -13.97 -12.25 -8.39
C ASP A 195 -15.44 -11.75 -8.61
N ASP A 196 -16.34 -11.92 -7.63
CA ASP A 196 -17.80 -11.89 -7.72
C ASP A 196 -18.55 -11.28 -6.50
N ASP A 197 -17.92 -10.60 -5.52
CA ASP A 197 -18.73 -9.98 -4.44
C ASP A 197 -19.29 -8.59 -4.79
N GLY A 198 -18.84 -7.97 -5.88
CA GLY A 198 -19.51 -6.80 -6.47
C GLY A 198 -19.71 -5.64 -5.50
N GLY A 199 -18.77 -5.43 -4.56
CA GLY A 199 -18.82 -4.31 -3.62
C GLY A 199 -19.03 -2.98 -4.34
N VAL A 200 -20.13 -2.29 -4.01
CA VAL A 200 -20.49 -1.02 -4.66
C VAL A 200 -19.50 0.07 -4.22
N LEU A 201 -18.61 0.49 -5.13
CA LEU A 201 -17.70 1.63 -4.91
C LEU A 201 -18.48 2.92 -4.69
N TRP A 202 -19.48 3.14 -5.55
CA TRP A 202 -20.47 4.21 -5.45
C TRP A 202 -21.65 3.84 -6.36
N GLN A 203 -22.80 4.48 -6.15
CA GLN A 203 -24.00 4.27 -6.96
C GLN A 203 -24.43 5.58 -7.62
N TYR A 204 -24.57 5.57 -8.95
CA TYR A 204 -25.19 6.65 -9.69
C TYR A 204 -26.68 6.36 -9.91
N GLN A 205 -27.55 7.31 -9.58
CA GLN A 205 -28.98 7.25 -9.87
C GLN A 205 -29.32 8.32 -10.91
N SER A 206 -29.85 7.91 -12.05
CA SER A 206 -30.33 8.86 -13.04
C SER A 206 -31.65 9.47 -12.57
N GLY A 207 -31.69 10.80 -12.43
CA GLY A 207 -32.93 11.52 -12.19
C GLY A 207 -33.78 11.50 -13.46
N GLN A 208 -34.77 10.60 -13.55
CA GLN A 208 -35.77 10.62 -14.62
C GLN A 208 -36.91 11.57 -14.24
N LEU A 209 -37.10 12.64 -15.00
CA LEU A 209 -38.26 13.52 -14.86
C LEU A 209 -39.47 12.93 -15.62
N PRO A 210 -40.71 13.05 -15.11
CA PRO A 210 -41.90 12.56 -15.80
C PRO A 210 -42.03 13.16 -17.21
N GLY A 211 -42.07 12.31 -18.24
CA GLY A 211 -42.24 12.72 -19.64
C GLY A 211 -40.95 12.84 -20.46
N GLU A 212 -39.78 12.65 -19.86
CA GLU A 212 -38.52 12.53 -20.62
C GLU A 212 -38.34 11.12 -21.22
N ALA A 213 -37.62 11.03 -22.35
CA ALA A 213 -37.24 9.74 -22.92
C ALA A 213 -36.34 8.97 -21.92
N PRO A 214 -36.55 7.65 -21.74
CA PRO A 214 -35.82 6.87 -20.75
C PRO A 214 -34.31 6.92 -21.03
N LEU A 215 -33.54 7.32 -20.03
CA LEU A 215 -32.09 7.20 -20.07
C LEU A 215 -31.72 5.72 -19.95
N THR A 216 -30.97 5.22 -20.92
CA THR A 216 -30.37 3.89 -20.87
C THR A 216 -28.88 4.05 -20.61
N LEU A 217 -28.42 3.55 -19.45
CA LEU A 217 -26.99 3.44 -19.20
C LEU A 217 -26.46 2.22 -19.98
N GLY A 218 -25.40 2.45 -20.74
CA GLY A 218 -24.72 1.46 -21.54
C GLY A 218 -23.36 1.12 -20.96
N GLY A 219 -22.41 0.82 -21.84
CA GLY A 219 -21.05 0.51 -21.42
C GLY A 219 -20.29 1.68 -20.81
N ILE A 220 -19.15 1.33 -20.23
CA ILE A 220 -18.37 2.17 -19.34
C ILE A 220 -16.88 1.96 -19.61
N THR A 221 -16.11 3.04 -19.57
CA THR A 221 -14.64 3.01 -19.65
C THR A 221 -14.07 4.07 -18.72
N TYR A 222 -12.76 4.03 -18.45
CA TYR A 222 -12.07 5.07 -17.71
C TYR A 222 -10.74 5.41 -18.38
N ASP A 223 -10.21 6.60 -18.10
CA ASP A 223 -8.88 7.02 -18.54
C ASP A 223 -7.85 7.01 -17.40
N ASP A 224 -6.57 7.13 -17.76
CA ASP A 224 -5.46 7.18 -16.79
C ASP A 224 -5.45 8.45 -15.91
N PHE A 225 -6.38 9.37 -16.12
CA PHE A 225 -6.54 10.61 -15.35
C PHE A 225 -7.69 10.53 -14.34
N GLY A 226 -8.28 9.34 -14.15
CA GLY A 226 -9.33 9.10 -13.18
C GLY A 226 -10.71 9.59 -13.62
N VAL A 227 -10.92 9.77 -14.92
CA VAL A 227 -12.25 10.08 -15.49
C VAL A 227 -12.90 8.81 -15.99
N MET A 228 -14.11 8.53 -15.51
CA MET A 228 -14.96 7.45 -15.97
C MET A 228 -16.02 7.98 -16.94
N TYR A 229 -16.16 7.35 -18.10
CA TYR A 229 -17.13 7.69 -19.13
C TYR A 229 -18.20 6.61 -19.21
N VAL A 230 -19.47 7.02 -19.12
CA VAL A 230 -20.63 6.12 -19.18
C VAL A 230 -21.50 6.49 -20.37
N ALA A 231 -21.79 5.52 -21.24
CA ALA A 231 -22.79 5.68 -22.28
C ALA A 231 -24.18 5.90 -21.66
N ALA A 232 -24.84 6.98 -22.06
CA ALA A 232 -26.06 7.48 -21.46
C ALA A 232 -27.08 7.79 -22.57
N GLY A 233 -27.30 6.84 -23.47
CA GLY A 233 -28.18 6.98 -24.63
C GLY A 233 -29.67 7.16 -24.23
N PRO A 234 -30.46 7.96 -24.97
CA PRO A 234 -30.11 8.79 -26.14
C PRO A 234 -29.52 10.17 -25.76
N ARG A 235 -29.17 10.37 -24.50
CA ARG A 235 -28.76 11.68 -23.97
C ARG A 235 -27.26 11.95 -24.15
N GLY A 236 -26.46 11.03 -24.67
CA GLY A 236 -25.02 11.24 -24.83
C GLY A 236 -24.23 10.44 -23.80
N PHE A 237 -23.32 11.08 -23.07
CA PHE A 237 -22.44 10.41 -22.11
C PHE A 237 -22.24 11.22 -20.84
N LEU A 238 -21.97 10.50 -19.76
CA LEU A 238 -21.59 11.08 -18.48
C LEU A 238 -20.09 10.91 -18.28
N ALA A 239 -19.41 11.97 -17.87
CA ALA A 239 -18.07 11.92 -17.32
C ALA A 239 -18.18 12.06 -15.80
N LEU A 240 -17.68 11.08 -15.07
CA LEU A 240 -17.70 10.99 -13.62
C LEU A 240 -16.27 10.87 -13.10
N ASN A 241 -16.04 11.31 -11.87
CA ASN A 241 -14.81 11.00 -11.16
C ASN A 241 -14.81 9.51 -10.82
N GLN A 242 -13.77 8.77 -11.22
CA GLN A 242 -13.69 7.32 -11.04
C GLN A 242 -13.70 6.91 -9.56
N GLU A 243 -13.02 7.68 -8.70
CA GLU A 243 -12.86 7.37 -7.28
C GLU A 243 -14.14 7.70 -6.49
N THR A 244 -14.77 8.84 -6.77
CA THR A 244 -15.87 9.38 -5.96
C THR A 244 -17.25 9.14 -6.55
N GLY A 245 -17.36 8.88 -7.86
CA GLY A 245 -18.62 8.82 -8.60
C GLY A 245 -19.28 10.18 -8.83
N GLU A 246 -18.61 11.28 -8.47
CA GLU A 246 -19.14 12.61 -8.64
C GLU A 246 -19.27 12.98 -10.13
N PHE A 247 -20.37 13.65 -10.46
CA PHE A 247 -20.58 14.17 -11.81
C PHE A 247 -19.55 15.25 -12.14
N MET A 248 -18.82 15.06 -13.24
CA MET A 248 -17.86 16.04 -13.73
C MET A 248 -18.42 16.81 -14.91
N ASN A 249 -18.92 16.10 -15.91
CA ASN A 249 -19.41 16.71 -17.14
C ASN A 249 -20.41 15.80 -17.86
N PHE A 250 -21.19 16.41 -18.74
CA PHE A 250 -22.09 15.74 -19.65
C PHE A 250 -21.70 16.08 -21.08
N LEU A 251 -21.51 15.05 -21.89
CA LEU A 251 -21.22 15.18 -23.31
C LEU A 251 -22.52 14.90 -24.07
N PRO A 252 -23.16 15.93 -24.64
CA PRO A 252 -24.43 15.76 -25.35
C PRO A 252 -24.23 14.90 -26.62
N PRO A 253 -25.32 14.36 -27.18
CA PRO A 253 -25.22 13.68 -28.45
C PRO A 253 -24.79 14.67 -29.54
N ILE A 254 -24.05 14.18 -30.53
CA ILE A 254 -23.56 15.01 -31.63
C ILE A 254 -24.69 15.27 -32.62
N TYR A 255 -25.56 14.28 -32.82
CA TYR A 255 -26.79 14.39 -33.62
C TYR A 255 -28.03 14.00 -32.80
N ASP A 256 -29.16 14.62 -33.11
CA ASP A 256 -30.43 14.48 -32.37
C ASP A 256 -30.96 13.04 -32.24
N ASN A 257 -30.53 12.14 -33.12
CA ASN A 257 -30.94 10.74 -33.16
C ASN A 257 -29.85 9.76 -32.70
N ASP A 258 -28.73 10.25 -32.17
CA ASP A 258 -27.69 9.37 -31.64
C ASP A 258 -28.20 8.58 -30.44
N ASN A 259 -27.84 7.31 -30.41
CA ASN A 259 -28.13 6.43 -29.30
C ASN A 259 -26.87 5.66 -28.94
N TYR A 260 -26.04 6.28 -28.12
CA TYR A 260 -24.80 5.68 -27.70
C TYR A 260 -25.03 4.63 -26.61
N VAL A 261 -24.50 3.44 -26.85
CA VAL A 261 -24.75 2.27 -26.01
C VAL A 261 -23.48 1.67 -25.42
N ASP A 262 -22.32 2.06 -25.93
CA ASP A 262 -21.02 1.63 -25.40
C ASP A 262 -19.93 2.65 -25.75
N VAL A 263 -18.85 2.63 -24.98
CA VAL A 263 -17.69 3.51 -25.11
C VAL A 263 -16.40 2.75 -24.84
N ALA A 264 -15.39 2.99 -25.66
CA ALA A 264 -14.02 2.54 -25.43
C ALA A 264 -13.06 3.73 -25.54
N ILE A 265 -11.90 3.63 -24.88
CA ILE A 265 -10.81 4.59 -25.01
C ILE A 265 -9.65 3.94 -25.77
N GLY A 266 -9.14 4.64 -26.79
CA GLY A 266 -7.98 4.19 -27.56
C GLY A 266 -6.65 4.68 -26.97
N PRO A 267 -5.50 4.13 -27.42
CA PRO A 267 -4.17 4.57 -27.00
C PRO A 267 -3.84 6.02 -27.42
N ASP A 268 -4.62 6.58 -28.35
CA ASP A 268 -4.57 8.00 -28.75
C ASP A 268 -5.34 8.93 -27.80
N ALA A 269 -5.82 8.40 -26.67
CA ALA A 269 -6.64 9.07 -25.67
C ALA A 269 -7.94 9.65 -26.25
N ARG A 270 -8.47 9.05 -27.32
CA ARG A 270 -9.78 9.38 -27.88
C ARG A 270 -10.85 8.40 -27.40
N LEU A 271 -12.08 8.89 -27.34
CA LEU A 271 -13.25 8.09 -27.01
C LEU A 271 -13.89 7.61 -28.32
N TYR A 272 -14.23 6.32 -28.35
CA TYR A 272 -14.85 5.63 -29.47
C TYR A 272 -16.20 5.12 -29.00
N PHE A 273 -17.27 5.54 -29.66
CA PHE A 273 -18.64 5.27 -29.22
C PHE A 273 -19.37 4.37 -30.20
N ALA A 274 -20.03 3.35 -29.66
CA ALA A 274 -20.98 2.54 -30.42
C ALA A 274 -22.33 3.26 -30.48
N ASN A 275 -22.76 3.63 -31.68
CA ASN A 275 -24.03 4.30 -31.92
C ASN A 275 -25.07 3.32 -32.49
N ALA A 276 -25.99 2.91 -31.63
CA ALA A 276 -27.07 1.97 -31.94
C ALA A 276 -28.35 2.68 -32.44
N THR A 277 -28.21 3.86 -33.04
CA THR A 277 -29.35 4.54 -33.65
C THR A 277 -30.02 3.65 -34.70
N GLU A 278 -31.36 3.67 -34.76
CA GLU A 278 -32.09 2.88 -35.77
C GLU A 278 -31.93 3.45 -37.19
N ARG A 279 -31.46 4.70 -37.31
CA ARG A 279 -31.30 5.39 -38.58
C ARG A 279 -30.04 6.23 -38.53
N GLY A 280 -29.11 6.05 -39.46
CA GLY A 280 -27.93 6.91 -39.50
C GLY A 280 -26.75 6.34 -40.27
N ASN A 281 -25.82 7.24 -40.59
CA ASN A 281 -24.63 6.96 -41.39
C ASN A 281 -23.34 7.00 -40.57
N GLN A 282 -23.44 7.00 -39.24
CA GLN A 282 -22.29 7.07 -38.34
C GLN A 282 -22.51 6.10 -37.18
N ARG A 283 -21.92 4.92 -37.33
CA ARG A 283 -22.11 3.78 -36.43
C ARG A 283 -21.06 3.78 -35.32
N ILE A 284 -19.85 4.22 -35.64
CA ILE A 284 -18.81 4.54 -34.69
C ILE A 284 -18.56 6.05 -34.72
N MET A 285 -18.58 6.65 -33.54
CA MET A 285 -18.26 8.06 -33.34
C MET A 285 -16.98 8.20 -32.54
N VAL A 286 -16.11 9.13 -32.92
CA VAL A 286 -14.84 9.38 -32.21
C VAL A 286 -14.75 10.81 -31.76
N THR A 287 -14.46 11.02 -30.48
CA THR A 287 -14.24 12.35 -29.90
C THR A 287 -12.94 12.39 -29.12
N ASP A 288 -12.48 13.61 -28.82
CA ASP A 288 -11.57 13.79 -27.69
C ASP A 288 -12.31 13.58 -26.34
N ARG A 289 -11.56 13.65 -25.24
CA ARG A 289 -12.07 13.45 -23.88
C ARG A 289 -13.00 14.55 -23.38
N VAL A 290 -13.05 15.70 -24.06
CA VAL A 290 -13.97 16.81 -23.75
C VAL A 290 -15.20 16.82 -24.67
N GLY A 291 -15.37 15.79 -25.51
CA GLY A 291 -16.51 15.61 -26.42
C GLY A 291 -16.38 16.34 -27.75
N GLY A 292 -15.19 16.86 -28.07
CA GLY A 292 -14.91 17.43 -29.38
C GLY A 292 -14.89 16.34 -30.47
N PHE A 293 -15.76 16.47 -31.47
CA PHE A 293 -15.81 15.55 -32.62
C PHE A 293 -14.43 15.46 -33.31
N ALA A 294 -13.94 14.24 -33.49
CA ALA A 294 -12.69 13.96 -34.17
C ALA A 294 -12.91 13.21 -35.49
N ASN A 295 -13.73 12.14 -35.47
CA ASN A 295 -14.00 11.33 -36.65
C ASN A 295 -15.29 10.51 -36.49
N SER A 296 -15.78 9.90 -37.56
CA SER A 296 -16.84 8.87 -37.50
C SER A 296 -16.75 7.92 -38.70
N TRP A 297 -17.29 6.72 -38.55
CA TRP A 297 -17.41 5.76 -39.66
C TRP A 297 -18.52 4.74 -39.44
N GLY A 298 -18.74 3.92 -40.48
CA GLY A 298 -19.74 2.87 -40.53
C GLY A 298 -21.13 3.40 -40.88
N VAL A 299 -21.88 2.62 -41.67
CA VAL A 299 -23.23 2.97 -42.14
C VAL A 299 -24.17 1.78 -41.98
N GLU A 300 -25.47 1.99 -42.13
CA GLU A 300 -26.44 0.88 -42.16
C GLU A 300 -26.25 -0.05 -43.37
N GLY A 301 -26.26 -1.36 -43.15
CA GLY A 301 -26.31 -2.39 -44.20
C GLY A 301 -25.49 -3.63 -43.86
N ASP A 302 -25.33 -4.50 -44.85
CA ASP A 302 -24.73 -5.84 -44.69
C ASP A 302 -23.39 -6.01 -45.43
N ALA A 303 -22.87 -4.97 -46.09
CA ALA A 303 -21.58 -5.02 -46.77
C ALA A 303 -20.41 -4.81 -45.77
N PRO A 304 -19.15 -5.13 -46.15
CA PRO A 304 -17.99 -4.88 -45.29
C PRO A 304 -17.92 -3.41 -44.81
N GLY A 305 -17.78 -3.22 -43.50
CA GLY A 305 -17.77 -1.90 -42.86
C GLY A 305 -19.15 -1.30 -42.59
N GLN A 306 -20.23 -2.01 -42.92
CA GLN A 306 -21.61 -1.65 -42.59
C GLN A 306 -22.10 -2.42 -41.35
N PHE A 307 -23.16 -1.89 -40.74
CA PHE A 307 -23.75 -2.43 -39.51
C PHE A 307 -25.25 -2.62 -39.71
N ALA A 308 -25.80 -3.69 -39.15
CA ALA A 308 -27.24 -3.91 -39.15
C ALA A 308 -27.99 -2.78 -38.40
N PRO A 309 -29.30 -2.61 -38.65
CA PRO A 309 -30.12 -1.67 -37.89
C PRO A 309 -30.00 -1.90 -36.37
N GLY A 310 -29.78 -0.83 -35.61
CA GLY A 310 -29.59 -0.90 -34.15
C GLY A 310 -28.24 -1.47 -33.69
N MET A 311 -27.30 -1.72 -34.62
CA MET A 311 -25.92 -2.09 -34.33
C MET A 311 -24.99 -0.89 -34.62
N PRO A 312 -23.77 -0.87 -34.05
CA PRO A 312 -23.19 -1.82 -33.10
C PRO A 312 -23.73 -1.62 -31.68
N ARG A 313 -23.65 -2.68 -30.87
CA ARG A 313 -24.11 -2.69 -29.47
C ARG A 313 -22.99 -2.61 -28.46
N SER A 314 -21.77 -2.91 -28.87
CA SER A 314 -20.57 -2.85 -28.05
C SER A 314 -19.36 -2.49 -28.91
N ILE A 315 -18.35 -1.91 -28.29
CA ILE A 315 -17.07 -1.57 -28.89
C ILE A 315 -15.94 -1.86 -27.91
N SER A 316 -14.82 -2.36 -28.42
CA SER A 316 -13.57 -2.50 -27.69
C SER A 316 -12.43 -2.02 -28.57
N VAL A 317 -11.41 -1.41 -27.96
CA VAL A 317 -10.20 -0.98 -28.66
C VAL A 317 -9.01 -1.67 -27.98
N SER A 318 -8.14 -2.28 -28.78
CA SER A 318 -6.90 -2.90 -28.30
C SER A 318 -5.85 -1.85 -27.88
N LYS A 319 -4.80 -2.30 -27.19
CA LYS A 319 -3.68 -1.41 -26.80
C LYS A 319 -2.95 -0.84 -28.02
N GLU A 320 -3.01 -1.56 -29.13
CA GLU A 320 -2.43 -1.22 -30.42
C GLU A 320 -3.33 -0.28 -31.23
N GLY A 321 -4.59 -0.09 -30.83
CA GLY A 321 -5.56 0.78 -31.48
C GLY A 321 -6.43 0.12 -32.55
N ASP A 322 -6.35 -1.20 -32.68
CA ASP A 322 -7.26 -2.03 -33.50
C ASP A 322 -8.61 -2.27 -32.83
#